data_AF-A0A960Y530-F1
#
_entry.id   AF-A0A960Y530-F1
#
_cell.length_a   1.000
_cell.length_b   1.000
_cell.length_c   1.000
_cell.angle_alpha   90.00
_cell.angle_beta   90.00
_cell.angle_gamma   90.00
#
_symmetry.space_group_name_H-M   'P 1'
#
loop_
_entity.id
_entity.type
_entity.pdbx_description
1 polymer ?
#
loop_
_entity_poly.entity_id
_entity_poly.type
_entity_poly.pdbx_seq_one_letter_code
_entity_poly.pdbx_strand_id
1 'polypeptide(L)'
;MTPREAAFKALTSHQFASEALGDWQRRSNPDPRDFRLAQEIAYGTTRMARALDAAAKQLTPTGKLQLKRKEKALLRTALYQALYMERIPLYAIAEESVAL
;
A
#
# COMPACT_ATOMS: atom_id res chain seq x y z
N MET A 1 -4.16 -14.39 3.72
CA MET A 1 -4.10 -12.98 3.29
C MET A 1 -2.69 -12.51 3.48
N THR A 2 -2.04 -12.01 2.43
CA THR A 2 -0.66 -11.52 2.51
C THR A 2 -0.58 -10.19 3.26
N PRO A 3 0.60 -9.76 3.74
CA PRO A 3 0.77 -8.44 4.37
C PRO A 3 0.35 -7.27 3.48
N ARG A 4 0.55 -7.41 2.16
CA ARG A 4 0.24 -6.38 1.16
C ARG A 4 -1.24 -6.33 0.84
N GLU A 5 -1.89 -7.49 0.73
CA GLU A 5 -3.35 -7.58 0.67
C GLU A 5 -4.00 -6.93 1.89
N ALA A 6 -3.45 -7.17 3.10
CA ALA A 6 -3.93 -6.57 4.33
C ALA A 6 -3.80 -5.05 4.32
N ALA A 7 -2.64 -4.52 3.91
CA ALA A 7 -2.41 -3.08 3.78
C ALA A 7 -3.32 -2.43 2.72
N PHE A 8 -3.48 -3.07 1.56
CA PHE A 8 -4.37 -2.61 0.50
C PHE A 8 -5.83 -2.57 0.95
N LYS A 9 -6.31 -3.62 1.62
CA LYS A 9 -7.66 -3.64 2.21
C LYS A 9 -7.83 -2.54 3.26
N ALA A 10 -6.83 -2.31 4.10
CA ALA A 10 -6.86 -1.23 5.09
C ALA A 10 -7.02 0.14 4.41
N LEU A 11 -6.27 0.42 3.34
CA LEU A 11 -6.33 1.69 2.60
C LEU A 11 -7.62 1.90 1.78
N THR A 12 -8.27 0.81 1.37
CA THR A 12 -9.52 0.84 0.61
C THR A 12 -10.78 0.75 1.49
N SER A 13 -10.61 0.38 2.75
CA SER A 13 -11.68 0.33 3.75
C SER A 13 -12.27 1.73 4.04
N HIS A 14 -13.44 1.75 4.66
CA HIS A 14 -14.11 2.99 5.07
C HIS A 14 -13.71 3.42 6.50
N GLN A 15 -12.89 2.62 7.16
CA GLN A 15 -12.38 2.85 8.52
C GLN A 15 -10.93 3.33 8.48
N PHE A 16 -10.40 3.70 9.65
CA PHE A 16 -8.98 4.04 9.76
C PHE A 16 -8.11 2.81 9.52
N ALA A 17 -6.93 3.01 8.91
CA ALA A 17 -6.01 1.92 8.61
C ALA A 17 -5.60 1.12 9.88
N SER A 18 -5.46 1.80 11.01
CA SER A 18 -5.18 1.18 12.31
C SER A 18 -6.29 0.24 12.78
N GLU A 19 -7.55 0.64 12.60
CA GLU A 19 -8.70 -0.20 12.94
C GLU A 19 -8.79 -1.41 12.02
N ALA A 20 -8.61 -1.22 10.70
CA ALA A 20 -8.65 -2.32 9.72
C ALA A 20 -7.56 -3.36 9.94
N LEU A 21 -6.33 -2.91 10.25
CA LEU A 21 -5.25 -3.81 10.58
C LEU A 21 -5.45 -4.47 11.94
N GLY A 22 -5.98 -3.76 12.95
CA GLY A 22 -6.33 -4.34 14.24
C GLY A 22 -7.41 -5.44 14.12
N ASP A 23 -8.40 -5.25 13.26
CA ASP A 23 -9.39 -6.29 12.94
C ASP A 23 -8.74 -7.52 12.30
N TRP A 24 -7.85 -7.31 11.34
CA TRP A 24 -7.11 -8.41 10.73
C TRP A 24 -6.24 -9.15 11.75
N GLN A 25 -5.55 -8.43 12.62
CA GLN A 25 -4.71 -9.02 13.68
C GLN A 25 -5.55 -9.93 14.59
N ARG A 26 -6.70 -9.44 15.06
CA ARG A 26 -7.61 -10.20 15.93
C ARG A 26 -8.20 -11.42 15.23
N ARG A 27 -8.57 -11.31 13.96
CA ARG A 27 -9.28 -12.37 13.22
C ARG A 27 -8.35 -13.45 12.68
N SER A 28 -7.14 -13.09 12.29
CA SER A 28 -6.25 -14.00 11.55
C SER A 28 -4.95 -14.31 12.28
N ASN A 29 -4.64 -13.63 13.39
CA ASN A 29 -3.42 -13.78 14.17
C ASN A 29 -2.15 -13.98 13.31
N PRO A 30 -1.85 -13.04 12.38
CA PRO A 30 -0.73 -13.17 11.46
C PRO A 30 0.61 -13.18 12.19
N ASP A 31 1.66 -13.67 11.52
CA ASP A 31 3.02 -13.58 12.05
C ASP A 31 3.35 -12.12 12.41
N PRO A 32 4.01 -11.85 13.56
CA PRO A 32 4.37 -10.49 13.95
C PRO A 32 5.21 -9.71 12.92
N ARG A 33 5.98 -10.40 12.07
CA ARG A 33 6.73 -9.78 10.96
C ARG A 33 5.79 -9.36 9.83
N ASP A 34 4.85 -10.22 9.47
CA ASP A 34 3.82 -9.94 8.48
C ASP A 34 2.91 -8.79 8.92
N PHE A 35 2.53 -8.77 10.19
CA PHE A 35 1.75 -7.68 10.75
C PHE A 35 2.51 -6.35 10.73
N ARG A 36 3.79 -6.35 11.09
CA ARG A 36 4.63 -5.15 11.02
C ARG A 36 4.80 -4.67 9.58
N LEU A 37 4.97 -5.58 8.63
CA LEU A 37 5.06 -5.22 7.21
C LEU A 37 3.78 -4.56 6.72
N ALA A 38 2.61 -5.12 7.05
CA ALA A 38 1.32 -4.52 6.69
C ALA A 38 1.14 -3.12 7.29
N GLN A 39 1.54 -2.93 8.55
CA GLN A 39 1.50 -1.62 9.21
C GLN A 39 2.43 -0.60 8.54
N GLU A 40 3.68 -0.99 8.28
CA GLU A 40 4.66 -0.12 7.62
C GLU A 40 4.12 0.37 6.27
N ILE A 41 3.58 -0.55 5.46
CA ILE A 41 3.00 -0.20 4.16
C ILE A 41 1.76 0.69 4.33
N ALA A 42 0.79 0.32 5.16
CA ALA A 42 -0.47 1.05 5.27
C ALA A 42 -0.29 2.44 5.88
N TYR A 43 0.47 2.55 6.97
CA TYR A 43 0.70 3.81 7.66
C TYR A 43 1.65 4.70 6.87
N GLY A 44 2.73 4.12 6.34
CA GLY A 44 3.65 4.80 5.46
C GLY A 44 2.97 5.38 4.23
N THR A 45 2.12 4.59 3.57
CA THR A 45 1.32 5.02 2.41
C THR A 45 0.36 6.15 2.77
N THR A 46 -0.34 6.04 3.91
CA THR A 46 -1.24 7.10 4.39
C THR A 46 -0.47 8.39 4.67
N ARG A 47 0.65 8.28 5.36
CA ARG A 47 1.52 9.41 5.76
C ARG A 47 2.10 10.13 4.54
N MET A 48 2.54 9.37 3.54
CA MET A 48 3.19 9.88 2.32
C MET A 48 2.23 10.11 1.14
N ALA A 49 0.91 9.98 1.34
CA ALA A 49 -0.08 9.96 0.25
C ALA A 49 0.03 11.13 -0.76
N ARG A 50 0.34 12.34 -0.27
CA ARG A 50 0.54 13.52 -1.14
C ARG A 50 1.84 13.46 -1.95
N ALA A 51 2.93 13.00 -1.34
CA ALA A 51 4.21 12.84 -2.01
C ALA A 51 4.12 11.74 -3.08
N LEU A 52 3.46 10.63 -2.76
CA LEU A 52 3.21 9.53 -3.70
C LEU A 52 2.35 9.97 -4.87
N ASP A 53 1.30 10.76 -4.64
CA ASP A 53 0.48 11.34 -5.70
C ASP A 53 1.28 12.28 -6.61
N ALA A 54 2.20 13.06 -6.04
CA ALA A 54 3.06 13.95 -6.81
C ALA A 54 4.06 13.16 -7.67
N ALA A 55 4.70 12.13 -7.09
CA ALA A 55 5.60 11.24 -7.82
C ALA A 55 4.86 10.53 -8.98
N ALA A 56 3.66 10.01 -8.72
CA ALA A 56 2.83 9.36 -9.74
C ALA A 56 2.49 10.31 -10.90
N LYS A 57 2.20 11.58 -10.62
CA LYS A 57 1.94 12.60 -11.65
C LYS A 57 3.19 12.90 -12.48
N GLN A 58 4.36 13.01 -11.87
CA GLN A 58 5.62 13.25 -12.59
C GLN A 58 5.98 12.12 -13.56
N LEU A 59 5.60 10.89 -13.21
CA LEU A 59 5.79 9.71 -14.06
C LEU A 59 4.72 9.57 -15.16
N THR A 60 3.68 10.42 -15.16
CA THR A 60 2.59 10.36 -16.14
C THR A 60 2.87 11.33 -17.29
N PRO A 61 3.17 10.87 -18.52
CA PRO A 61 3.59 11.74 -19.63
C PRO A 61 2.56 12.82 -20.00
N THR A 62 1.27 12.51 -19.84
CA THR A 62 0.17 13.44 -20.14
C THR A 62 -0.14 14.39 -18.97
N GLY A 63 0.49 14.20 -17.81
CA GLY A 63 0.19 14.89 -16.55
C GLY A 63 -1.19 14.59 -15.95
N LYS A 64 -2.03 13.82 -16.66
CA LYS A 64 -3.40 13.48 -16.27
C LYS A 64 -3.43 12.06 -15.71
N LEU A 65 -3.39 11.94 -14.39
CA LEU A 65 -3.57 10.68 -13.69
C LEU A 65 -4.94 10.64 -13.02
N GLN A 66 -5.92 10.03 -13.68
CA GLN A 66 -7.24 9.76 -13.12
C GLN A 66 -7.36 8.27 -12.81
N LEU A 67 -7.32 7.95 -11.52
CA LEU A 67 -7.48 6.59 -11.01
C LEU A 67 -8.68 6.53 -10.09
N LYS A 68 -9.43 5.42 -10.11
CA LYS A 68 -10.46 5.21 -9.07
C LYS A 68 -9.76 4.88 -7.75
N ARG A 69 -10.55 4.89 -6.67
CA ARG A 69 -10.03 4.81 -5.30
C ARG A 69 -9.13 3.59 -5.07
N LYS A 70 -9.50 2.43 -5.63
CA LYS A 70 -8.75 1.17 -5.46
C LYS A 70 -7.43 1.21 -6.22
N GLU A 71 -7.45 1.56 -7.50
CA GLU A 71 -6.25 1.67 -8.33
C GLU A 71 -5.28 2.71 -7.76
N LYS A 72 -5.80 3.82 -7.20
CA LYS A 72 -4.99 4.83 -6.51
C LYS A 72 -4.34 4.27 -5.24
N ALA A 73 -5.07 3.51 -4.44
CA ALA A 73 -4.50 2.87 -3.24
C ALA A 73 -3.41 1.86 -3.62
N LEU A 74 -3.66 1.05 -4.65
CA LEU A 74 -2.69 0.07 -5.17
C LEU A 74 -1.41 0.76 -5.66
N LEU A 75 -1.54 1.78 -6.51
CA LEU A 75 -0.38 2.52 -7.01
C LEU A 75 0.41 3.17 -5.87
N ARG A 76 -0.27 3.76 -4.89
CA ARG A 76 0.40 4.34 -3.72
C ARG A 76 1.14 3.30 -2.89
N THR A 77 0.57 2.11 -2.67
CA THR A 77 1.28 1.02 -1.97
C THR A 77 2.51 0.54 -2.72
N ALA A 78 2.45 0.46 -4.05
CA ALA A 78 3.60 0.09 -4.88
C ALA A 78 4.71 1.16 -4.82
N LEU A 79 4.33 2.43 -5.02
CA LEU A 79 5.27 3.55 -4.96
C LEU A 79 5.89 3.73 -3.56
N TYR A 80 5.12 3.51 -2.49
CA TYR A 80 5.67 3.59 -1.14
C TYR A 80 6.78 2.56 -0.93
N GLN A 81 6.53 1.32 -1.32
CA GLN A 81 7.53 0.27 -1.23
C GLN A 81 8.76 0.58 -2.07
N ALA A 82 8.57 1.04 -3.32
CA ALA A 82 9.68 1.32 -4.22
C ALA A 82 10.55 2.50 -3.77
N LEU A 83 9.94 3.53 -3.16
CA LEU A 83 10.64 4.77 -2.80
C LEU A 83 11.17 4.77 -1.37
N TYR A 84 10.55 4.02 -0.46
CA TYR A 84 10.84 4.12 0.99
C TYR A 84 11.21 2.77 1.63
N MET A 85 11.11 1.64 0.93
CA MET A 85 11.46 0.32 1.48
C MET A 85 12.64 -0.31 0.73
N GLU A 86 13.85 0.05 1.15
CA GLU A 86 15.12 -0.37 0.51
C GLU A 86 15.31 -1.89 0.37
N ARG A 87 14.63 -2.69 1.19
CA ARG A 87 14.78 -4.14 1.24
C ARG A 87 13.88 -4.90 0.25
N ILE A 88 12.97 -4.22 -0.45
CA ILE A 88 12.00 -4.87 -1.34
C ILE A 88 12.43 -4.65 -2.80
N PRO A 89 12.79 -5.69 -3.55
CA PRO A 89 13.21 -5.53 -4.93
C PRO A 89 12.03 -5.11 -5.84
N LEU A 90 12.30 -4.29 -6.85
CA LEU A 90 11.28 -3.73 -7.73
C LEU A 90 10.43 -4.79 -8.45
N TYR A 91 11.03 -5.92 -8.85
CA TYR A 91 10.29 -7.00 -9.53
C TYR A 91 9.21 -7.62 -8.62
N ALA A 92 9.49 -7.78 -7.33
CA ALA A 92 8.53 -8.33 -6.37
C ALA A 92 7.37 -7.36 -6.15
N ILE A 93 7.68 -6.05 -6.06
CA ILE A 93 6.64 -5.01 -5.95
C ILE A 93 5.72 -5.05 -7.16
N ALA A 94 6.28 -5.16 -8.37
CA ALA A 94 5.51 -5.21 -9.60
C ALA A 94 4.63 -6.46 -9.67
N GLU A 95 5.20 -7.65 -9.44
CA GLU A 95 4.49 -8.92 -9.46
C GLU A 95 3.32 -8.95 -8.48
N GLU A 96 3.55 -8.53 -7.24
CA GLU A 96 2.51 -8.50 -6.21
C GLU A 96 1.46 -7.43 -6.48
N SER A 97 1.84 -6.29 -7.06
CA SER A 97 0.86 -5.25 -7.42
C SER A 97 -0.08 -5.72 -8.52
N VAL A 98 0.38 -6.58 -9.44
CA VAL A 98 -0.46 -7.16 -10.50
C VAL A 98 -1.39 -8.25 -9.94
N ALA A 99 -0.99 -8.92 -8.86
CA ALA A 99 -1.79 -9.96 -8.21
C ALA A 99 -2.95 -9.43 -7.34
N LEU A 100 -2.96 -8.14 -6.99
CA LEU A 100 -3.92 -7.45 -6.11
C LEU A 100 -5.09 -6.81 -6.85
#